data_AF-A0A7X3R6B5-F1
#
_entry.id   AF-A0A7X3R6B5-F1
#
_cell.length_a   1.000
_cell.length_b   1.000
_cell.length_c   1.000
_cell.angle_alpha   90.00
_cell.angle_beta   90.00
_cell.angle_gamma   90.00
#
_symmetry.space_group_name_H-M   'P 1'
#
loop_
_entity.id
_entity.type
_entity.pdbx_description
1 polymer ?
#
loop_
_entity_poly.entity_id
_entity_poly.type
_entity_poly.pdbx_seq_one_letter_code
_entity_poly.pdbx_strand_id
1 'polypeptide(L)'
;MDRLSDYIASGNPTLLLTDPLPSFNLALSPSEQKGASANPFAGNQQPAPVPKGDIQGLLRGFGVEWTTGLIVWDQYNPHPGMAHLPPEVVFASPGNENPDTFNPEAVSTAALQELVFIFPGRLQHTGSADFTFTPLVQSGIMSGLTAYSQLVQRNFFGGSQLVLTNIPRRASQNAYTVAAHVTGNAGGTEENAPVNLVVVADVDFASQQFFDIRRMGAGGLHFDNVTFFLNLMDVLVGDESFIALRSKRVRYRTLETVERQTLAYTEQRVRDEDAAEEEAQAALDQARRRLTARVDEVRQRTDLDDQTRRIMVRNLEEVENRRFETLQTNIEAEKEARIEESKEMMESQIRLIQNTIKNLAALLPPVPVFLLGVFIFLRRRRRENEAAAAARRLRS
;
A
#
# COMPACT_ATOMS: atom_id res chain seq x y z
N MET A 1 5.19 3.86 -30.34
CA MET A 1 6.15 3.85 -29.22
C MET A 1 7.54 4.24 -29.70
N ASP A 2 7.93 3.80 -30.90
CA ASP A 2 9.25 4.06 -31.51
C ASP A 2 9.71 5.52 -31.43
N ARG A 3 8.88 6.48 -31.85
CA ARG A 3 9.22 7.92 -31.74
C ARG A 3 9.52 8.39 -30.32
N LEU A 4 8.83 7.85 -29.32
CA LEU A 4 9.08 8.17 -27.91
C LEU A 4 10.39 7.52 -27.46
N SER A 5 10.66 6.28 -27.89
CA SER A 5 11.94 5.61 -27.67
C SER A 5 13.10 6.42 -28.24
N ASP A 6 13.01 6.86 -29.49
CA ASP A 6 14.04 7.65 -30.16
C ASP A 6 14.28 9.00 -29.44
N TYR A 7 13.19 9.64 -28.98
CA TYR A 7 13.26 10.89 -28.23
C TYR A 7 14.01 10.72 -26.90
N ILE A 8 13.70 9.68 -26.13
CA ILE A 8 14.38 9.38 -24.86
C ILE A 8 15.84 8.98 -25.11
N ALA A 9 16.09 8.15 -26.12
CA ALA A 9 17.45 7.70 -26.48
C ALA A 9 18.35 8.84 -26.98
N SER A 10 17.77 9.94 -27.45
CA SER A 10 18.50 11.17 -27.81
C SER A 10 18.91 12.01 -26.60
N GLY A 11 18.61 11.55 -25.38
CA GLY A 11 18.96 12.23 -24.12
C GLY A 11 18.03 13.37 -23.73
N ASN A 12 16.85 13.47 -24.36
CA ASN A 12 15.88 14.48 -23.98
C ASN A 12 15.27 14.15 -22.60
N PRO A 13 15.27 15.10 -21.65
CA PRO A 13 14.71 14.87 -20.32
C PRO A 13 13.23 14.46 -20.41
N THR A 14 12.90 13.34 -19.78
CA THR A 14 11.56 12.74 -19.89
C THR A 14 11.04 12.32 -18.52
N LEU A 15 9.84 12.75 -18.17
CA LEU A 15 9.04 12.20 -17.07
C LEU A 15 7.96 11.31 -17.66
N LEU A 16 7.94 10.03 -17.27
CA LEU A 16 6.96 9.06 -17.71
C LEU A 16 6.09 8.62 -16.53
N LEU A 17 4.79 8.89 -16.66
CA LEU A 17 3.78 8.46 -15.70
C LEU A 17 3.11 7.21 -16.27
N THR A 18 3.28 6.10 -15.58
CA THR A 18 2.71 4.80 -15.94
C THR A 18 1.81 4.33 -14.83
N ASP A 19 0.76 3.57 -15.12
CA ASP A 19 -0.20 3.20 -14.09
C ASP A 19 -0.83 1.83 -14.41
N PRO A 20 -0.76 0.86 -13.49
CA PRO A 20 -1.38 -0.44 -13.70
C PRO A 20 -2.91 -0.38 -13.58
N LEU A 21 -3.47 0.54 -12.80
CA LEU A 21 -4.90 0.66 -12.51
C LEU A 21 -5.28 2.14 -12.25
N PRO A 22 -5.48 2.95 -13.31
CA PRO A 22 -5.90 4.34 -13.16
C PRO A 22 -7.30 4.42 -12.56
N SER A 23 -7.43 5.03 -11.39
CA SER A 23 -8.68 5.08 -10.63
C SER A 23 -9.79 5.88 -11.32
N PHE A 24 -9.43 6.88 -12.14
CA PHE A 24 -10.41 7.67 -12.90
C PHE A 24 -10.94 6.95 -14.13
N ASN A 25 -10.21 5.97 -14.69
CA ASN A 25 -10.65 5.20 -15.86
C ASN A 25 -9.92 3.86 -15.98
N LEU A 26 -10.55 2.80 -15.47
CA LEU A 26 -10.01 1.44 -15.51
C LEU A 26 -9.67 0.96 -16.93
N ALA A 27 -10.41 1.39 -17.96
CA ALA A 27 -10.18 0.94 -19.34
C ALA A 27 -8.85 1.43 -19.91
N LEU A 28 -8.21 2.42 -19.28
CA LEU A 28 -6.88 2.88 -19.65
C LEU A 28 -5.78 1.93 -19.14
N SER A 29 -6.04 1.11 -18.13
CA SER A 29 -5.09 0.13 -17.59
C SER A 29 -4.42 -0.67 -18.72
N PRO A 30 -3.09 -0.83 -18.74
CA PRO A 30 -2.41 -1.63 -19.77
C PRO A 30 -2.87 -3.10 -19.77
N SER A 31 -3.42 -3.59 -18.65
CA SER A 31 -3.97 -4.94 -18.52
C SER A 31 -5.34 -5.10 -19.19
N GLU A 32 -6.01 -4.00 -19.55
CA GLU A 32 -7.28 -3.99 -20.28
C GLU A 32 -7.08 -3.95 -21.80
N GLN A 33 -7.94 -4.69 -22.52
CA GLN A 33 -7.97 -4.62 -23.98
C GLN A 33 -8.50 -3.25 -24.42
N LYS A 34 -8.00 -2.73 -25.54
CA LYS A 34 -8.51 -1.48 -26.10
C LYS A 34 -10.00 -1.67 -26.43
N GLY A 35 -10.88 -0.79 -25.97
CA GLY A 35 -12.32 -0.95 -26.21
C GLY A 35 -12.99 -2.09 -25.43
N ALA A 36 -12.37 -2.60 -24.36
CA ALA A 36 -12.95 -3.63 -23.49
C ALA A 36 -14.31 -3.26 -22.89
N SER A 37 -14.64 -1.96 -22.85
CA SER A 37 -15.94 -1.43 -22.43
C SER A 37 -17.03 -1.50 -23.51
N ALA A 38 -16.75 -2.07 -24.69
CA ALA A 38 -17.75 -2.33 -25.72
C ALA A 38 -18.61 -3.55 -25.35
N ASN A 39 -19.92 -3.42 -25.54
CA ASN A 39 -20.88 -4.48 -25.18
C ASN A 39 -20.60 -5.76 -25.99
N PRO A 40 -20.30 -6.91 -25.35
CA PRO A 40 -20.00 -8.16 -26.05
C PRO A 40 -21.19 -8.69 -26.89
N PHE A 41 -22.40 -8.19 -26.64
CA PHE A 41 -23.60 -8.51 -27.41
C PHE A 41 -23.84 -7.58 -28.62
N ALA A 42 -23.02 -6.53 -28.79
CA ALA A 42 -23.10 -5.61 -29.91
C ALA A 42 -22.44 -6.18 -31.19
N GLY A 43 -22.76 -7.42 -31.55
CA GLY A 43 -22.53 -8.03 -32.86
C GLY A 43 -21.07 -8.17 -33.36
N ASN A 44 -20.87 -9.14 -34.24
CA ASN A 44 -19.63 -9.43 -34.96
C ASN A 44 -19.15 -8.32 -35.94
N GLN A 45 -19.61 -7.07 -35.78
CA GLN A 45 -19.34 -5.96 -36.70
C GLN A 45 -18.37 -4.91 -36.14
N GLN A 46 -17.88 -5.06 -34.91
CA GLN A 46 -16.83 -4.17 -34.41
C GLN A 46 -15.46 -4.68 -34.87
N PRO A 47 -14.61 -3.81 -35.46
CA PRO A 47 -13.26 -4.19 -35.83
C PRO A 47 -12.51 -4.68 -34.59
N ALA A 48 -11.69 -5.72 -34.75
CA ALA A 48 -10.89 -6.26 -33.66
C ALA A 48 -10.10 -5.12 -33.00
N PRO A 49 -10.12 -5.03 -31.66
CA PRO A 49 -9.51 -3.90 -30.98
C PRO A 49 -8.01 -3.88 -31.25
N VAL A 50 -7.53 -2.71 -31.72
CA VAL A 50 -6.10 -2.50 -31.99
C VAL A 50 -5.34 -2.68 -30.66
N PRO A 51 -4.26 -3.47 -30.63
CA PRO A 51 -3.47 -3.68 -29.41
C PRO A 51 -2.93 -2.35 -28.87
N LYS A 52 -2.82 -2.25 -27.55
CA LYS A 52 -2.17 -1.11 -26.89
C LYS A 52 -0.67 -1.10 -27.21
N GLY A 53 -0.04 0.06 -27.10
CA GLY A 53 1.40 0.18 -27.30
C GLY A 53 2.19 -0.61 -26.23
N ASP A 54 3.31 -1.20 -26.62
CA ASP A 54 4.17 -1.97 -25.71
C ASP A 54 5.03 -1.05 -24.83
N ILE A 55 4.43 -0.59 -23.74
CA ILE A 55 5.08 0.23 -22.72
C ILE A 55 6.10 -0.57 -21.90
N GLN A 56 5.90 -1.87 -21.72
CA GLN A 56 6.85 -2.72 -20.99
C GLN A 56 8.13 -2.92 -21.80
N GLY A 57 8.01 -3.16 -23.11
CA GLY A 57 9.14 -3.22 -24.03
C GLY A 57 9.92 -1.90 -24.07
N LEU A 58 9.22 -0.77 -24.13
CA LEU A 58 9.83 0.56 -24.09
C LEU A 58 10.67 0.75 -22.81
N LEU A 59 10.08 0.50 -21.64
CA LEU A 59 10.77 0.65 -20.35
C LEU A 59 11.94 -0.31 -20.20
N ARG A 60 11.77 -1.57 -20.64
CA ARG A 60 12.84 -2.58 -20.61
C ARG A 60 14.03 -2.16 -21.46
N GLY A 61 13.78 -1.48 -22.58
CA GLY A 61 14.82 -0.90 -23.44
C GLY A 61 15.71 0.14 -22.74
N PHE A 62 15.19 0.79 -21.69
CA PHE A 62 15.92 1.74 -20.83
C PHE A 62 16.29 1.14 -19.47
N GLY A 63 16.31 -0.18 -19.36
CA GLY A 63 16.75 -0.86 -18.14
C GLY A 63 15.72 -0.93 -17.00
N VAL A 64 14.47 -0.53 -17.25
CA VAL A 64 13.36 -0.56 -16.27
C VAL A 64 12.43 -1.72 -16.55
N GLU A 65 12.26 -2.59 -15.57
CA GLU A 65 11.22 -3.61 -15.58
C GLU A 65 9.98 -3.09 -14.85
N TRP A 66 8.87 -3.02 -15.59
CA TRP A 66 7.56 -2.69 -15.05
C TRP A 66 6.53 -3.75 -15.43
N THR A 67 5.91 -4.38 -14.42
CA THR A 67 4.90 -5.42 -14.64
C THR A 67 3.51 -4.81 -14.51
N THR A 68 2.83 -4.63 -15.66
CA THR A 68 1.54 -3.91 -15.75
C THR A 68 0.39 -4.53 -14.97
N GLY A 69 0.48 -5.82 -14.65
CA GLY A 69 -0.53 -6.57 -13.93
C GLY A 69 -0.29 -6.65 -12.42
N LEU A 70 0.72 -5.97 -11.87
CA LEU A 70 1.04 -6.01 -10.45
C LEU A 70 0.87 -4.63 -9.83
N ILE A 71 0.03 -4.57 -8.80
CA ILE A 71 -0.27 -3.38 -8.00
C ILE A 71 0.42 -3.54 -6.65
N VAL A 72 1.15 -2.53 -6.23
CA VAL A 72 1.76 -2.45 -4.89
C VAL A 72 0.69 -2.03 -3.89
N TRP A 73 0.70 -2.70 -2.74
CA TRP A 73 -0.08 -2.30 -1.57
C TRP A 73 0.81 -2.25 -0.35
N ASP A 74 0.45 -1.39 0.61
CA ASP A 74 1.17 -1.18 1.86
C ASP A 74 0.17 -1.07 3.00
N GLN A 75 0.46 -1.69 4.14
CA GLN A 75 -0.40 -1.59 5.33
C GLN A 75 -0.12 -0.35 6.16
N TYR A 76 0.99 0.33 5.92
CA TYR A 76 1.28 1.57 6.61
C TYR A 76 0.30 2.67 6.18
N ASN A 77 -0.45 3.18 7.16
CA ASN A 77 -1.32 4.34 7.01
C ASN A 77 -1.19 5.23 8.26
N PRO A 78 -0.55 6.41 8.15
CA PRO A 78 -0.35 7.30 9.29
C PRO A 78 -1.63 8.07 9.68
N HIS A 79 -2.72 7.91 8.92
CA HIS A 79 -3.95 8.69 9.08
C HIS A 79 -5.12 7.82 9.53
N PRO A 80 -5.45 7.79 10.83
CA PRO A 80 -6.59 7.03 11.35
C PRO A 80 -7.93 7.38 10.70
N GLY A 81 -8.11 8.64 10.27
CA GLY A 81 -9.32 9.07 9.56
C GLY A 81 -9.48 8.46 8.16
N MET A 82 -8.40 7.91 7.60
CA MET A 82 -8.36 7.25 6.30
C MET A 82 -8.12 5.74 6.42
N ALA A 83 -8.35 5.15 7.60
CA ALA A 83 -8.20 3.70 7.81
C ALA A 83 -9.15 2.84 6.96
N HIS A 84 -10.21 3.44 6.41
CA HIS A 84 -11.16 2.78 5.50
C HIS A 84 -10.64 2.66 4.06
N LEU A 85 -9.54 3.34 3.72
CA LEU A 85 -8.94 3.23 2.40
C LEU A 85 -8.32 1.85 2.21
N PRO A 86 -8.38 1.30 0.98
CA PRO A 86 -7.76 0.01 0.71
C PRO A 86 -6.22 0.12 0.84
N PRO A 87 -5.52 -0.97 1.21
CA PRO A 87 -4.05 -1.00 1.30
C PRO A 87 -3.33 -0.65 0.00
N GLU A 88 -4.01 -0.75 -1.14
CA GLU A 88 -3.52 -0.32 -2.44
C GLU A 88 -3.42 1.22 -2.58
N VAL A 89 -3.94 2.00 -1.62
CA VAL A 89 -3.56 3.42 -1.44
C VAL A 89 -2.33 3.47 -0.55
N VAL A 90 -1.17 3.65 -1.17
CA VAL A 90 0.14 3.55 -0.52
C VAL A 90 0.57 4.92 0.00
N PHE A 91 0.81 5.00 1.31
CA PHE A 91 1.38 6.17 1.97
C PHE A 91 2.89 6.00 2.11
N ALA A 92 3.68 6.75 1.34
CA ALA A 92 5.13 6.77 1.49
C ALA A 92 5.53 7.89 2.47
N SER A 93 6.04 7.52 3.64
CA SER A 93 6.58 8.44 4.65
C SER A 93 7.70 7.75 5.43
N PRO A 94 8.66 8.48 6.03
CA PRO A 94 9.72 7.91 6.86
C PRO A 94 9.22 7.05 8.04
N GLY A 95 7.93 7.15 8.40
CA GLY A 95 7.32 6.35 9.45
C GLY A 95 6.97 4.91 9.04
N ASN A 96 7.05 4.54 7.76
CA ASN A 96 6.67 3.21 7.24
C ASN A 96 7.73 2.09 7.46
N GLU A 97 8.67 2.31 8.39
CA GLU A 97 9.80 1.43 8.72
C GLU A 97 10.79 1.14 7.59
N ASN A 98 10.63 1.75 6.42
CA ASN A 98 11.64 1.70 5.37
C ASN A 98 12.49 2.99 5.39
N PRO A 99 13.79 2.91 5.74
CA PRO A 99 14.68 4.08 5.75
C PRO A 99 14.92 4.66 4.34
N ASP A 100 14.74 3.84 3.31
CA ASP A 100 14.94 4.18 1.89
C ASP A 100 13.63 4.56 1.18
N THR A 101 12.54 4.79 1.93
CA THR A 101 11.24 5.25 1.40
C THR A 101 11.39 6.49 0.54
N PHE A 102 12.20 7.43 0.97
CA PHE A 102 12.67 8.54 0.16
C PHE A 102 14.17 8.45 0.05
N ASN A 103 14.69 8.38 -1.17
CA ASN A 103 16.12 8.30 -1.37
C ASN A 103 16.81 9.56 -0.81
N PRO A 104 17.73 9.43 0.18
CA PRO A 104 18.39 10.58 0.80
C PRO A 104 19.44 11.22 -0.10
N GLU A 105 19.96 10.49 -1.09
CA GLU A 105 20.96 10.98 -2.04
C GLU A 105 20.32 11.74 -3.21
N ALA A 106 19.05 11.48 -3.51
CA ALA A 106 18.34 12.14 -4.59
C ALA A 106 17.77 13.50 -4.15
N VAL A 107 18.21 14.57 -4.83
CA VAL A 107 17.73 15.94 -4.56
C VAL A 107 16.21 16.06 -4.79
N SER A 108 15.66 15.30 -5.75
CA SER A 108 14.22 15.29 -6.05
C SER A 108 13.33 14.89 -4.87
N THR A 109 13.86 14.07 -3.97
CA THR A 109 13.16 13.54 -2.80
C THR A 109 13.52 14.26 -1.50
N ALA A 110 14.35 15.30 -1.59
CA ALA A 110 14.79 16.08 -0.45
C ALA A 110 13.61 16.75 0.28
N ALA A 111 13.57 16.59 1.60
CA ALA A 111 12.60 17.21 2.51
C ALA A 111 11.12 16.88 2.23
N LEU A 112 10.85 15.83 1.44
CA LEU A 112 9.54 15.21 1.38
C LEU A 112 9.20 14.60 2.75
N GLN A 113 7.94 14.71 3.12
CA GLN A 113 7.44 14.19 4.39
C GLN A 113 6.46 13.05 4.16
N GLU A 114 5.56 13.22 3.19
CA GLU A 114 4.56 12.20 2.89
C GLU A 114 4.08 12.30 1.43
N LEU A 115 4.04 11.17 0.73
CA LEU A 115 3.42 11.02 -0.59
C LEU A 115 2.31 9.97 -0.53
N VAL A 116 1.30 10.13 -1.39
CA VAL A 116 0.22 9.16 -1.53
C VAL A 116 0.18 8.68 -2.98
N PHE A 117 0.14 7.38 -3.16
CA PHE A 117 -0.03 6.75 -4.46
C PHE A 117 -1.31 5.91 -4.45
N ILE A 118 -2.03 5.91 -5.57
CA ILE A 118 -3.31 5.21 -5.70
C ILE A 118 -3.13 4.06 -6.70
N PHE A 119 -3.21 2.83 -6.21
CA PHE A 119 -2.92 1.62 -6.98
C PHE A 119 -1.58 1.64 -7.75
N PRO A 120 -0.45 2.04 -7.11
CA PRO A 120 0.82 2.15 -7.81
C PRO A 120 1.33 0.80 -8.33
N GLY A 121 2.10 0.82 -9.41
CA GLY A 121 2.83 -0.33 -9.91
C GLY A 121 4.22 -0.47 -9.28
N ARG A 122 4.86 -1.61 -9.52
CA ARG A 122 6.24 -1.89 -9.10
C ARG A 122 7.23 -1.66 -10.23
N LEU A 123 8.26 -0.87 -9.97
CA LEU A 123 9.44 -0.69 -10.83
C LEU A 123 10.61 -1.53 -10.31
N GLN A 124 11.38 -2.10 -11.22
CA GLN A 124 12.60 -2.85 -10.92
C GLN A 124 13.68 -2.53 -11.94
N HIS A 125 14.94 -2.70 -11.53
CA HIS A 125 16.04 -2.69 -12.48
C HIS A 125 16.11 -4.04 -13.21
N THR A 126 16.31 -3.99 -14.52
CA THR A 126 16.45 -5.19 -15.37
C THR A 126 17.77 -5.94 -15.16
N GLY A 127 18.73 -5.38 -14.43
CA GLY A 127 20.09 -5.89 -14.30
C GLY A 127 21.04 -5.44 -15.42
N SER A 128 20.58 -4.61 -16.36
CA SER A 128 21.45 -4.05 -17.41
C SER A 128 22.51 -3.12 -16.83
N ALA A 129 23.76 -3.28 -17.26
CA ALA A 129 24.87 -2.41 -16.86
C ALA A 129 24.88 -1.06 -17.60
N ASP A 130 24.12 -0.93 -18.69
CA ASP A 130 24.09 0.28 -19.53
C ASP A 130 23.33 1.44 -18.87
N PHE A 131 22.49 1.12 -17.89
CA PHE A 131 21.62 2.06 -17.20
C PHE A 131 21.76 1.95 -15.69
N THR A 132 21.98 3.10 -15.07
CA THR A 132 21.90 3.31 -13.62
C THR A 132 20.44 3.52 -13.23
N PHE A 133 19.92 2.62 -12.40
CA PHE A 133 18.59 2.73 -11.82
C PHE A 133 18.68 3.21 -10.38
N THR A 134 18.20 4.43 -10.14
CA THR A 134 18.17 5.05 -8.82
C THR A 134 16.73 5.05 -8.31
N PRO A 135 16.37 4.20 -7.32
CA PRO A 135 15.08 4.28 -6.67
C PRO A 135 14.89 5.67 -6.06
N LEU A 136 13.75 6.31 -6.28
CA LEU A 136 13.41 7.59 -5.67
C LEU A 136 12.46 7.39 -4.50
N VAL A 137 11.39 6.62 -4.72
CA VAL A 137 10.36 6.37 -3.74
C VAL A 137 10.07 4.88 -3.64
N GLN A 138 10.00 4.39 -2.41
CA GLN A 138 9.70 3.00 -2.09
C GLN A 138 8.55 2.89 -1.08
N SER A 139 7.82 1.76 -1.12
CA SER A 139 6.84 1.39 -0.09
C SER A 139 7.54 1.01 1.22
N GLY A 140 6.75 0.83 2.27
CA GLY A 140 7.19 0.27 3.55
C GLY A 140 7.53 -1.21 3.45
N ILE A 141 8.03 -1.77 4.55
CA ILE A 141 8.45 -3.18 4.60
C ILE A 141 7.22 -4.11 4.64
N MET A 142 6.13 -3.68 5.29
CA MET A 142 4.86 -4.43 5.38
C MET A 142 3.99 -4.22 4.13
N SER A 143 4.59 -4.46 2.98
CA SER A 143 3.97 -4.29 1.67
C SER A 143 3.99 -5.58 0.83
N GLY A 144 3.19 -5.60 -0.21
CA GLY A 144 3.04 -6.75 -1.10
C GLY A 144 2.57 -6.34 -2.50
N LEU A 145 2.31 -7.36 -3.32
CA LEU A 145 1.83 -7.20 -4.68
C LEU A 145 0.48 -7.90 -4.83
N THR A 146 -0.49 -7.21 -5.42
CA THR A 146 -1.79 -7.75 -5.80
C THR A 146 -1.88 -7.81 -7.31
N ALA A 147 -2.41 -8.91 -7.84
CA ALA A 147 -2.60 -9.03 -9.28
C ALA A 147 -3.82 -8.20 -9.74
N TYR A 148 -3.72 -7.56 -10.90
CA TYR A 148 -4.80 -6.77 -11.49
C TYR A 148 -6.11 -7.55 -11.57
N SER A 149 -6.05 -8.83 -11.96
CA SER A 149 -7.22 -9.72 -12.07
C SER A 149 -7.90 -10.03 -10.73
N GLN A 150 -7.25 -9.79 -9.60
CA GLN A 150 -7.87 -9.92 -8.28
C GLN A 150 -8.64 -8.65 -7.89
N LEU A 151 -8.18 -7.49 -8.34
CA LEU A 151 -8.81 -6.18 -8.08
C LEU A 151 -9.92 -5.85 -9.07
N VAL A 152 -9.84 -6.35 -10.30
CA VAL A 152 -10.78 -6.01 -11.36
C VAL A 152 -11.47 -7.27 -11.86
N GLN A 153 -12.79 -7.30 -11.72
CA GLN A 153 -13.64 -8.34 -12.28
C GLN A 153 -14.42 -7.80 -13.47
N ARG A 154 -14.57 -8.65 -14.49
CA ARG A 154 -15.37 -8.33 -15.68
C ARG A 154 -16.77 -8.90 -15.53
N ASN A 155 -17.75 -8.02 -15.68
CA ASN A 155 -19.15 -8.38 -15.63
C ASN A 155 -19.59 -8.90 -17.01
N PHE A 156 -20.65 -9.72 -17.02
CA PHE A 156 -21.19 -10.35 -18.25
C PHE A 156 -21.56 -9.35 -19.35
N PHE A 157 -21.87 -8.10 -18.99
CA PHE A 157 -22.22 -7.03 -19.92
C PHE A 157 -21.00 -6.23 -20.46
N GLY A 158 -19.78 -6.71 -20.25
CA GLY A 158 -18.55 -6.05 -20.76
C GLY A 158 -18.05 -4.89 -19.91
N GLY A 159 -18.59 -4.70 -18.70
CA GLY A 159 -18.09 -3.71 -17.73
C GLY A 159 -16.98 -4.29 -16.86
N SER A 160 -15.93 -3.50 -16.60
CA SER A 160 -14.94 -3.80 -15.56
C SER A 160 -15.36 -3.13 -14.24
N GLN A 161 -15.35 -3.86 -13.13
CA GLN A 161 -15.67 -3.36 -11.81
C GLN A 161 -14.55 -3.65 -10.83
N LEU A 162 -14.24 -2.70 -9.95
CA LEU A 162 -13.33 -2.91 -8.83
C LEU A 162 -13.99 -3.79 -7.77
N VAL A 163 -13.27 -4.81 -7.33
CA VAL A 163 -13.64 -5.69 -6.25
C VAL A 163 -12.50 -5.67 -5.24
N LEU A 164 -12.74 -5.05 -4.09
CA LEU A 164 -11.73 -4.84 -3.03
C LEU A 164 -11.91 -5.78 -1.83
N THR A 165 -12.95 -6.62 -1.87
CA THR A 165 -13.33 -7.55 -0.81
C THR A 165 -12.65 -8.90 -0.99
N ASN A 166 -12.22 -9.50 0.12
CA ASN A 166 -11.69 -10.88 0.20
C ASN A 166 -10.46 -11.15 -0.68
N ILE A 167 -9.60 -10.14 -0.85
CA ILE A 167 -8.32 -10.29 -1.52
C ILE A 167 -7.29 -10.81 -0.50
N PRO A 168 -6.71 -12.01 -0.71
CA PRO A 168 -5.63 -12.48 0.15
C PRO A 168 -4.41 -11.58 -0.06
N ARG A 169 -3.95 -10.94 1.02
CA ARG A 169 -2.82 -10.01 1.01
C ARG A 169 -1.73 -10.57 1.90
N ARG A 170 -0.73 -11.20 1.29
CA ARG A 170 0.44 -11.71 2.02
C ARG A 170 1.56 -10.69 1.97
N ALA A 171 1.95 -10.19 3.14
CA ALA A 171 3.05 -9.24 3.21
C ALA A 171 4.34 -9.95 2.83
N SER A 172 5.06 -9.37 1.88
CA SER A 172 6.30 -9.96 1.38
C SER A 172 7.54 -9.60 2.22
N GLN A 173 7.37 -8.75 3.23
CA GLN A 173 8.44 -8.11 4.01
C GLN A 173 9.53 -7.43 3.15
N ASN A 174 9.17 -6.97 1.96
CA ASN A 174 10.06 -6.29 1.02
C ASN A 174 9.51 -4.91 0.71
N ALA A 175 10.40 -3.95 0.47
CA ALA A 175 10.03 -2.65 -0.07
C ALA A 175 9.94 -2.72 -1.61
N TYR A 176 8.96 -2.03 -2.19
CA TYR A 176 8.73 -1.95 -3.62
C TYR A 176 8.97 -0.54 -4.12
N THR A 177 9.76 -0.41 -5.19
CA THR A 177 10.03 0.90 -5.81
C THR A 177 8.85 1.31 -6.66
N VAL A 178 8.28 2.49 -6.40
CA VAL A 178 7.13 3.06 -7.12
C VAL A 178 7.54 4.25 -8.01
N ALA A 179 8.69 4.87 -7.74
CA ALA A 179 9.29 5.88 -8.60
C ALA A 179 10.81 5.69 -8.68
N ALA A 180 11.38 5.87 -9.87
CA ALA A 180 12.81 5.70 -10.11
C ALA A 180 13.34 6.71 -11.14
N HIS A 181 14.59 7.09 -10.97
CA HIS A 181 15.36 7.89 -11.92
C HIS A 181 16.36 6.99 -12.62
N VAL A 182 16.37 7.06 -13.95
CA VAL A 182 17.23 6.27 -14.81
C VAL A 182 18.11 7.19 -15.62
N THR A 183 19.41 6.91 -15.51
CA THR A 183 20.45 7.58 -16.30
C THR A 183 21.34 6.56 -16.95
N GLY A 184 21.88 6.83 -18.13
CA GLY A 184 22.74 5.87 -18.82
C GLY A 184 22.96 6.21 -20.28
N ASN A 185 23.68 5.35 -20.99
CA ASN A 185 23.93 5.53 -22.41
C ASN A 185 23.13 4.49 -23.22
N ALA A 186 22.14 4.93 -23.99
CA ALA A 186 21.29 4.05 -24.79
C ALA A 186 21.95 3.64 -26.13
N GLY A 187 23.25 3.34 -26.12
CA GLY A 187 23.98 2.87 -27.30
C GLY A 187 24.03 3.88 -28.47
N GLY A 188 23.79 5.16 -28.20
CA GLY A 188 23.93 6.23 -29.19
C GLY A 188 25.39 6.58 -29.45
N THR A 189 25.67 7.15 -30.62
CA THR A 189 26.96 7.80 -30.93
C THR A 189 27.33 8.82 -29.84
N GLU A 190 28.63 9.06 -29.61
CA GLU A 190 29.15 9.98 -28.56
C GLU A 190 28.55 11.41 -28.58
N GLU A 191 27.80 11.76 -29.62
CA GLU A 191 27.06 13.01 -29.78
C GLU A 191 25.75 13.10 -28.96
N ASN A 192 25.15 11.97 -28.58
CA ASN A 192 23.89 11.99 -27.83
C ASN A 192 24.13 12.21 -26.34
N ALA A 193 23.35 13.11 -25.74
CA ALA A 193 23.31 13.27 -24.30
C ALA A 193 22.87 11.95 -23.62
N PRO A 194 23.35 11.66 -22.39
CA PRO A 194 22.91 10.47 -21.66
C PRO A 194 21.40 10.51 -21.47
N VAL A 195 20.78 9.34 -21.44
CA VAL A 195 19.37 9.18 -21.12
C VAL A 195 19.10 9.81 -19.76
N ASN A 196 18.04 10.60 -19.68
CA ASN A 196 17.55 11.20 -18.45
C ASN A 196 16.04 10.95 -18.34
N LEU A 197 15.68 9.85 -17.68
CA LEU A 197 14.31 9.35 -17.61
C LEU A 197 13.89 9.17 -16.16
N VAL A 198 12.82 9.85 -15.74
CA VAL A 198 12.13 9.52 -14.49
C VAL A 198 10.87 8.74 -14.80
N VAL A 199 10.66 7.63 -14.10
CA VAL A 199 9.44 6.82 -14.22
C VAL A 199 8.73 6.82 -12.87
N VAL A 200 7.43 7.14 -12.89
CA VAL A 200 6.53 7.00 -11.73
C VAL A 200 5.43 6.02 -12.13
N ALA A 201 5.22 5.00 -11.30
CA ALA A 201 4.27 3.92 -11.55
C ALA A 201 2.87 4.23 -11.00
N ASP A 202 2.45 5.49 -11.08
CA ASP A 202 1.10 5.94 -10.79
C ASP A 202 0.83 7.18 -11.67
N VAL A 203 -0.34 7.30 -12.30
CA VAL A 203 -0.75 8.53 -12.99
C VAL A 203 -1.65 9.40 -12.11
N ASP A 204 -2.34 8.79 -11.15
CA ASP A 204 -3.22 9.44 -10.20
C ASP A 204 -2.46 10.31 -9.19
N PHE A 205 -1.17 10.06 -8.95
CA PHE A 205 -0.34 10.88 -8.04
C PHE A 205 -0.30 12.36 -8.43
N ALA A 206 -0.50 12.69 -9.71
CA ALA A 206 -0.52 14.04 -10.26
C ALA A 206 -1.94 14.51 -10.63
N SER A 207 -2.98 13.86 -10.10
CA SER A 207 -4.37 14.20 -10.36
C SER A 207 -4.80 15.53 -9.74
N GLN A 208 -5.86 16.12 -10.30
CA GLN A 208 -6.46 17.36 -9.80
C GLN A 208 -6.85 17.29 -8.32
N GLN A 209 -7.24 16.10 -7.84
CA GLN A 209 -7.61 15.88 -6.44
C GLN A 209 -6.50 16.27 -5.47
N PHE A 210 -5.24 15.97 -5.77
CA PHE A 210 -4.11 16.34 -4.92
C PHE A 210 -3.85 17.85 -4.90
N PHE A 211 -4.13 18.55 -6.01
CA PHE A 211 -4.09 20.01 -6.05
C PHE A 211 -5.20 20.62 -5.20
N ASP A 212 -6.41 20.06 -5.26
CA ASP A 212 -7.56 20.55 -4.49
C ASP A 212 -7.37 20.29 -2.98
N ILE A 213 -6.85 19.12 -2.59
CA ILE A 213 -6.48 18.82 -1.19
C ILE A 213 -5.47 19.86 -0.68
N ARG A 214 -4.43 20.14 -1.46
CA ARG A 214 -3.41 21.15 -1.11
C ARG A 214 -4.00 22.56 -0.99
N ARG A 215 -4.94 22.93 -1.85
CA ARG A 215 -5.61 24.25 -1.83
C ARG A 215 -6.55 24.42 -0.64
N MET A 216 -7.31 23.38 -0.31
CA MET A 216 -8.25 23.42 0.80
C MET A 216 -7.54 23.44 2.15
N GLY A 217 -6.38 22.78 2.27
CA GLY A 217 -5.64 22.67 3.54
C GLY A 217 -6.50 22.08 4.67
N ALA A 218 -7.60 21.42 4.33
CA ALA A 218 -8.64 21.01 5.26
C ALA A 218 -8.23 19.71 5.95
N GLY A 219 -8.36 19.66 7.27
CA GLY A 219 -8.14 18.44 8.07
C GLY A 219 -6.69 18.13 8.41
N GLY A 220 -5.72 19.01 8.09
CA GLY A 220 -4.30 18.79 8.42
C GLY A 220 -3.60 17.75 7.52
N LEU A 221 -4.23 17.35 6.41
CA LEU A 221 -3.63 16.47 5.39
C LEU A 221 -2.76 17.31 4.45
N HIS A 222 -1.45 17.05 4.47
CA HIS A 222 -0.46 17.75 3.66
C HIS A 222 0.41 16.75 2.90
N PHE A 223 -0.03 16.37 1.70
CA PHE A 223 0.73 15.49 0.82
C PHE A 223 1.68 16.27 -0.08
N ASP A 224 2.84 15.67 -0.32
CA ASP A 224 3.92 16.27 -1.10
C ASP A 224 3.90 15.87 -2.56
N ASN A 225 2.86 15.20 -3.04
CA ASN A 225 2.69 14.80 -4.44
C ASN A 225 3.03 15.90 -5.44
N VAL A 226 2.42 17.08 -5.26
CA VAL A 226 2.67 18.26 -6.11
C VAL A 226 4.10 18.78 -5.95
N THR A 227 4.65 18.74 -4.73
CA THR A 227 6.03 19.16 -4.46
C THR A 227 7.02 18.23 -5.16
N PHE A 228 6.83 16.92 -5.03
CA PHE A 228 7.65 15.90 -5.67
C PHE A 228 7.56 16.01 -7.19
N PHE A 229 6.36 16.17 -7.76
CA PHE A 229 6.20 16.39 -9.19
C PHE A 229 7.01 17.60 -9.70
N LEU A 230 6.95 18.73 -8.99
CA LEU A 230 7.75 19.91 -9.34
C LEU A 230 9.25 19.66 -9.20
N ASN A 231 9.68 18.99 -8.12
CA ASN A 231 11.08 18.63 -7.93
C ASN A 231 11.60 17.71 -9.07
N LEU A 232 10.77 16.77 -9.56
CA LEU A 232 11.13 15.92 -10.70
C LEU A 232 11.34 16.75 -11.97
N MET A 233 10.49 17.74 -12.22
CA MET A 233 10.62 18.65 -13.36
C MET A 233 11.88 19.51 -13.24
N ASP A 234 12.10 20.08 -12.05
CA ASP A 234 13.28 20.89 -11.71
C ASP A 234 14.58 20.08 -11.97
N VAL A 235 14.65 18.83 -11.50
CA VAL A 235 15.80 17.92 -11.75
C VAL A 235 15.96 17.57 -13.23
N LEU A 236 14.86 17.26 -13.94
CA LEU A 236 14.92 16.92 -15.37
C LEU A 236 15.38 18.11 -16.23
N VAL A 237 15.00 19.33 -15.87
CA VAL A 237 15.44 20.56 -16.54
C VAL A 237 16.87 20.96 -16.13
N GLY A 238 17.36 20.44 -14.99
CA GLY A 238 18.69 20.74 -14.45
C GLY A 238 18.74 22.01 -13.59
N ASP A 239 17.60 22.47 -13.06
CA ASP A 239 17.51 23.62 -12.16
C ASP A 239 17.06 23.20 -10.75
N GLU A 240 18.01 22.87 -9.89
CA GLU A 240 17.74 22.42 -8.51
C GLU A 240 17.51 23.57 -7.51
N SER A 241 17.63 24.84 -7.95
CA SER A 241 17.63 26.00 -7.06
C SER A 241 16.31 26.15 -6.28
N PHE A 242 15.19 25.79 -6.92
CA PHE A 242 13.86 25.84 -6.30
C PHE A 242 13.64 24.76 -5.25
N ILE A 243 14.33 23.62 -5.35
CA ILE A 243 14.21 22.51 -4.39
C ILE A 243 14.77 22.92 -3.03
N ALA A 244 15.92 23.62 -3.02
CA ALA A 244 16.53 24.16 -1.81
C ALA A 244 15.63 25.17 -1.10
N LEU A 245 14.82 25.94 -1.83
CA LEU A 245 13.84 26.86 -1.24
C LEU A 245 12.63 26.11 -0.68
N ARG A 246 12.13 25.09 -1.38
CA ARG A 246 10.95 24.30 -1.00
C ARG A 246 11.19 23.42 0.23
N SER A 247 12.44 23.08 0.52
CA SER A 247 12.83 22.30 1.71
C SER A 247 12.75 23.07 3.04
N LYS A 248 12.68 24.41 3.02
CA LYS A 248 12.51 25.28 4.22
C LYS A 248 11.05 25.35 4.70
N ARG A 249 10.47 24.20 5.02
CA ARG A 249 9.08 24.08 5.49
C ARG A 249 9.00 23.48 6.88
N VAL A 250 7.87 23.73 7.55
CA VAL A 250 7.55 23.09 8.83
C VAL A 250 7.51 21.57 8.62
N ARG A 251 8.17 20.82 9.52
CA ARG A 251 8.05 19.36 9.57
C ARG A 251 6.76 19.02 10.31
N TYR A 252 5.81 18.43 9.60
CA TYR A 252 4.63 17.83 10.19
C TYR A 252 5.08 16.54 10.85
N ARG A 253 5.16 16.57 12.18
CA ARG A 253 5.40 15.35 12.96
C ARG A 253 4.06 14.71 13.22
N THR A 254 3.90 13.51 12.70
CA THR A 254 2.87 12.61 13.17
C THR A 254 3.22 12.12 14.58
N LEU A 255 2.30 11.40 15.21
CA LEU A 255 2.54 10.84 16.53
C LEU A 255 3.46 9.62 16.37
N GLU A 256 4.77 9.84 16.17
CA GLU A 256 5.78 8.81 15.88
C GLU A 256 5.71 7.61 16.85
N THR A 257 5.46 7.87 18.14
CA THR A 257 5.29 6.82 19.15
C THR A 257 4.03 5.99 18.93
N VAL A 258 2.93 6.64 18.54
CA VAL A 258 1.67 5.94 18.23
C VAL A 258 1.83 5.12 16.96
N GLU A 259 2.44 5.69 15.91
CA GLU A 259 2.71 4.97 14.67
C GLU A 259 3.55 3.73 14.91
N ARG A 260 4.66 3.85 15.64
CA ARG A 260 5.54 2.72 15.97
C ARG A 260 4.80 1.62 16.74
N GLN A 261 3.90 1.99 17.65
CA GLN A 261 3.09 1.02 18.38
C GLN A 261 2.03 0.38 17.46
N THR A 262 1.37 1.16 16.61
CA THR A 262 0.38 0.66 15.64
C THR A 262 1.00 -0.27 14.60
N LEU A 263 2.24 -0.04 14.21
CA LEU A 263 3.00 -0.89 13.29
C LEU A 263 3.23 -2.30 13.86
N ALA A 264 3.65 -2.42 15.11
CA ALA A 264 3.84 -3.72 15.76
C ALA A 264 2.54 -4.55 15.79
N TYR A 265 1.39 -3.90 16.02
CA TYR A 265 0.10 -4.58 15.97
C TYR A 265 -0.33 -4.93 14.55
N THR A 266 0.00 -4.09 13.58
CA THR A 266 -0.25 -4.36 12.17
C THR A 266 0.53 -5.59 11.71
N GLU A 267 1.80 -5.70 12.11
CA GLU A 267 2.63 -6.89 11.84
C GLU A 267 2.07 -8.15 12.52
N GLN A 268 1.58 -8.03 13.76
CA GLN A 268 0.90 -9.15 14.44
C GLN A 268 -0.38 -9.57 13.70
N ARG A 269 -1.19 -8.61 13.25
CA ARG A 269 -2.41 -8.89 12.46
C ARG A 269 -2.07 -9.67 11.19
N VAL A 270 -1.03 -9.27 10.46
CA VAL A 270 -0.58 -10.00 9.27
C VAL A 270 -0.23 -11.45 9.60
N ARG A 271 0.51 -11.67 10.69
CA ARG A 271 0.85 -13.04 11.13
C ARG A 271 -0.39 -13.86 11.47
N ASP A 272 -1.36 -13.27 12.17
CA ASP A 272 -2.61 -13.94 12.53
C ASP A 272 -3.46 -14.25 11.28
N GLU A 273 -3.52 -13.32 10.32
CA GLU A 273 -4.20 -13.48 9.03
C GLU A 273 -3.55 -14.60 8.20
N ASP A 274 -2.21 -14.58 8.06
CA ASP A 274 -1.44 -15.60 7.35
C ASP A 274 -1.65 -16.99 7.99
N ALA A 275 -1.61 -17.08 9.33
CA ALA A 275 -1.85 -18.33 10.04
C ALA A 275 -3.27 -18.87 9.83
N ALA A 276 -4.28 -17.99 9.88
CA ALA A 276 -5.67 -18.37 9.62
C ALA A 276 -5.87 -18.83 8.17
N GLU A 277 -5.20 -18.20 7.21
CA GLU A 277 -5.24 -18.60 5.80
C GLU A 277 -4.56 -19.96 5.58
N GLU A 278 -3.39 -20.20 6.18
CA GLU A 278 -2.69 -21.48 6.13
C GLU A 278 -3.50 -22.62 6.75
N GLU A 279 -4.14 -22.38 7.90
CA GLU A 279 -5.00 -23.37 8.55
C GLU A 279 -6.23 -23.70 7.70
N ALA A 280 -6.88 -22.67 7.13
CA ALA A 280 -8.00 -22.84 6.22
C ALA A 280 -7.61 -23.62 4.97
N GLN A 281 -6.47 -23.28 4.36
CA GLN A 281 -5.96 -23.97 3.16
C GLN A 281 -5.62 -25.44 3.47
N ALA A 282 -4.98 -25.71 4.61
CA ALA A 282 -4.68 -27.08 5.05
C ALA A 282 -5.97 -27.89 5.29
N ALA A 283 -7.00 -27.28 5.89
CA ALA A 283 -8.29 -27.91 6.11
C ALA A 283 -9.02 -28.23 4.79
N LEU A 284 -9.01 -27.29 3.83
CA LEU A 284 -9.57 -27.49 2.50
C LEU A 284 -8.85 -28.59 1.73
N ASP A 285 -7.51 -28.61 1.76
CA ASP A 285 -6.70 -29.65 1.13
C ASP A 285 -6.96 -31.03 1.76
N GLN A 286 -7.09 -31.09 3.09
CA GLN A 286 -7.45 -32.33 3.79
C GLN A 286 -8.86 -32.81 3.40
N ALA A 287 -9.84 -31.90 3.34
CA ALA A 287 -11.20 -32.22 2.91
C ALA A 287 -11.23 -32.73 1.46
N ARG A 288 -10.48 -32.09 0.56
CA ARG A 288 -10.35 -32.49 -0.85
C ARG A 288 -9.72 -33.88 -1.00
N ARG A 289 -8.69 -34.19 -0.21
CA ARG A 289 -8.08 -35.53 -0.16
C ARG A 289 -9.07 -36.59 0.32
N ARG A 290 -9.85 -36.31 1.37
CA ARG A 290 -10.89 -37.24 1.89
C ARG A 290 -11.99 -37.50 0.86
N LEU A 291 -12.44 -36.46 0.16
CA LEU A 291 -13.41 -36.55 -0.93
C LEU A 291 -12.91 -37.48 -2.04
N THR A 292 -11.69 -37.20 -2.54
CA THR A 292 -11.07 -37.98 -3.62
C THR A 292 -10.91 -39.44 -3.23
N ALA A 293 -10.44 -39.73 -2.01
CA ALA A 293 -10.28 -41.09 -1.51
C ALA A 293 -11.60 -41.87 -1.45
N ARG A 294 -12.71 -41.24 -1.05
CA ARG A 294 -14.04 -41.89 -1.02
C ARG A 294 -14.60 -42.18 -2.41
N VAL A 295 -14.39 -41.25 -3.35
CA VAL A 295 -14.79 -41.45 -4.75
C VAL A 295 -13.98 -42.60 -5.37
N ASP A 296 -12.68 -42.66 -5.10
CA ASP A 296 -11.79 -43.70 -5.61
C ASP A 296 -12.10 -45.09 -5.00
N GLU A 297 -12.46 -45.17 -3.71
CA GLU A 297 -12.89 -46.43 -3.07
C GLU A 297 -14.09 -47.06 -3.80
N VAL A 298 -15.08 -46.25 -4.18
CA VAL A 298 -16.27 -46.74 -4.91
C VAL A 298 -15.96 -47.06 -6.37
N ARG A 299 -15.00 -46.36 -6.99
CA ARG A 299 -14.53 -46.69 -8.36
C ARG A 299 -13.78 -48.01 -8.44
N GLN A 300 -13.04 -48.38 -7.39
CA GLN A 300 -12.21 -49.59 -7.33
C GLN A 300 -12.98 -50.86 -6.88
N ARG A 301 -14.25 -50.73 -6.49
CA ARG A 301 -15.10 -51.86 -6.11
C ARG A 301 -15.38 -52.81 -7.29
N THR A 302 -14.99 -54.07 -7.14
CA THR A 302 -15.13 -55.14 -8.16
C THR A 302 -16.39 -55.99 -7.99
N ASP A 303 -17.16 -55.74 -6.93
CA ASP A 303 -18.40 -56.45 -6.55
C ASP A 303 -19.67 -55.91 -7.24
N LEU A 304 -19.54 -54.82 -8.02
CA LEU A 304 -20.67 -54.12 -8.65
C LEU A 304 -20.61 -54.16 -10.19
N ASP A 305 -21.79 -54.32 -10.81
CA ASP A 305 -22.01 -54.12 -12.26
C ASP A 305 -21.58 -52.70 -12.70
N ASP A 306 -20.99 -52.58 -13.88
CA ASP A 306 -20.46 -51.34 -14.45
C ASP A 306 -21.51 -50.22 -14.61
N GLN A 307 -22.78 -50.55 -14.84
CA GLN A 307 -23.86 -49.55 -14.91
C GLN A 307 -24.25 -49.07 -13.50
N THR A 308 -24.41 -50.00 -12.55
CA THR A 308 -24.68 -49.70 -11.14
C THR A 308 -23.55 -48.88 -10.50
N ARG A 309 -22.29 -49.23 -10.78
CA ARG A 309 -21.09 -48.50 -10.31
C ARG A 309 -21.09 -47.06 -10.79
N ARG A 310 -21.43 -46.81 -12.06
CA ARG A 310 -21.49 -45.46 -12.63
C ARG A 310 -22.56 -44.58 -11.97
N ILE A 311 -23.74 -45.13 -11.70
CA ILE A 311 -24.83 -44.40 -11.01
C ILE A 311 -24.42 -44.09 -9.56
N MET A 312 -23.82 -45.05 -8.88
CA MET A 312 -23.39 -44.90 -7.49
C MET A 312 -22.26 -43.87 -7.34
N VAL A 313 -21.26 -43.89 -8.23
CA VAL A 313 -20.20 -42.88 -8.28
C VAL A 313 -20.77 -41.48 -8.50
N ARG A 314 -21.70 -41.31 -9.45
CA ARG A 314 -22.32 -40.01 -9.72
C ARG A 314 -23.09 -39.46 -8.53
N ASN A 315 -23.91 -40.29 -7.90
CA ASN A 315 -24.67 -39.89 -6.71
C ASN A 315 -23.75 -39.56 -5.53
N LEU A 316 -22.66 -40.32 -5.36
CA LEU A 316 -21.67 -40.05 -4.32
C LEU A 316 -20.92 -38.75 -4.58
N GLU A 317 -20.49 -38.50 -5.82
CA GLU A 317 -19.86 -37.25 -6.24
C GLU A 317 -20.78 -36.06 -5.97
N GLU A 318 -22.06 -36.12 -6.30
CA GLU A 318 -23.01 -35.04 -6.00
C GLU A 318 -23.19 -34.78 -4.49
N VAL A 319 -23.35 -35.83 -3.69
CA VAL A 319 -23.55 -35.70 -2.23
C VAL A 319 -22.29 -35.19 -1.55
N GLU A 320 -21.13 -35.73 -1.89
CA GLU A 320 -19.87 -35.34 -1.28
C GLU A 320 -19.38 -33.98 -1.78
N ASN A 321 -19.68 -33.57 -3.02
CA ASN A 321 -19.43 -32.20 -3.49
C ASN A 321 -20.28 -31.17 -2.72
N ARG A 322 -21.57 -31.44 -2.45
CA ARG A 322 -22.39 -30.55 -1.61
C ARG A 322 -21.88 -30.45 -0.18
N ARG A 323 -21.42 -31.58 0.38
CA ARG A 323 -20.76 -31.59 1.70
C ARG A 323 -19.48 -30.79 1.69
N PHE A 324 -18.66 -30.94 0.65
CA PHE A 324 -17.43 -30.18 0.46
C PHE A 324 -17.71 -28.68 0.36
N GLU A 325 -18.72 -28.27 -0.42
CA GLU A 325 -19.14 -26.86 -0.53
C GLU A 325 -19.61 -26.28 0.81
N THR A 326 -20.33 -27.07 1.62
CA THR A 326 -20.76 -26.67 2.97
C THR A 326 -19.54 -26.54 3.90
N LEU A 327 -18.61 -27.50 3.85
CA LEU A 327 -17.37 -27.45 4.63
C LEU A 327 -16.50 -26.27 4.22
N GLN A 328 -16.38 -26.00 2.92
CA GLN A 328 -15.64 -24.86 2.38
C GLN A 328 -16.24 -23.56 2.92
N THR A 329 -17.56 -23.39 2.82
CA THR A 329 -18.25 -22.21 3.38
C THR A 329 -17.99 -22.07 4.88
N ASN A 330 -18.04 -23.16 5.65
CA ASN A 330 -17.78 -23.11 7.10
C ASN A 330 -16.33 -22.74 7.43
N ILE A 331 -15.36 -23.29 6.69
CA ILE A 331 -13.93 -22.99 6.85
C ILE A 331 -13.67 -21.53 6.48
N GLU A 332 -14.23 -21.06 5.38
CA GLU A 332 -14.13 -19.67 4.93
C GLU A 332 -14.71 -18.70 5.99
N ALA A 333 -15.88 -19.04 6.55
CA ALA A 333 -16.53 -18.25 7.59
C ALA A 333 -15.74 -18.25 8.92
N GLU A 334 -15.15 -19.39 9.32
CA GLU A 334 -14.29 -19.46 10.51
C GLU A 334 -13.03 -18.62 10.32
N LYS A 335 -12.41 -18.69 9.13
CA LYS A 335 -11.28 -17.85 8.75
C LYS A 335 -11.65 -16.37 8.84
N GLU A 336 -12.76 -15.96 8.23
CA GLU A 336 -13.25 -14.58 8.28
C GLU A 336 -13.52 -14.11 9.71
N ALA A 337 -14.13 -14.95 10.55
CA ALA A 337 -14.39 -14.64 11.95
C ALA A 337 -13.10 -14.42 12.76
N ARG A 338 -12.07 -15.25 12.56
CA ARG A 338 -10.76 -15.09 13.24
C ARG A 338 -10.05 -13.82 12.78
N ILE A 339 -10.10 -13.51 11.49
CA ILE A 339 -9.53 -12.27 10.94
C ILE A 339 -10.24 -11.05 11.57
N GLU A 340 -11.57 -11.10 11.65
CA GLU A 340 -12.35 -10.00 12.23
C GLU A 340 -12.09 -9.84 13.75
N GLU A 341 -12.00 -10.94 14.49
CA GLU A 341 -11.63 -10.91 15.92
C GLU A 341 -10.24 -10.28 16.12
N SER A 342 -9.25 -10.64 15.29
CA SER A 342 -7.91 -10.03 15.34
C SER A 342 -7.96 -8.52 15.08
N LYS A 343 -8.76 -8.08 14.09
CA LYS A 343 -8.98 -6.65 13.81
C LYS A 343 -9.62 -5.91 14.97
N GLU A 344 -10.69 -6.45 15.54
CA GLU A 344 -11.39 -5.82 16.67
C GLU A 344 -10.48 -5.69 17.90
N MET A 345 -9.72 -6.75 18.23
CA MET A 345 -8.73 -6.72 19.30
C MET A 345 -7.69 -5.62 19.05
N MET A 346 -7.14 -5.53 17.83
CA MET A 346 -6.18 -4.50 17.45
C MET A 346 -6.76 -3.10 17.61
N GLU A 347 -7.96 -2.83 17.07
CA GLU A 347 -8.58 -1.51 17.20
C GLU A 347 -8.78 -1.12 18.67
N SER A 348 -9.17 -2.07 19.52
CA SER A 348 -9.33 -1.83 20.96
C SER A 348 -8.00 -1.41 21.60
N GLN A 349 -6.89 -2.05 21.22
CA GLN A 349 -5.56 -1.74 21.76
C GLN A 349 -5.04 -0.38 21.26
N ILE A 350 -5.26 -0.06 19.98
CA ILE A 350 -4.94 1.27 19.42
C ILE A 350 -5.74 2.35 20.16
N ARG A 351 -7.05 2.13 20.42
CA ARG A 351 -7.88 3.06 21.18
C ARG A 351 -7.36 3.28 22.61
N LEU A 352 -6.88 2.22 23.29
CA LEU A 352 -6.30 2.33 24.63
C LEU A 352 -5.03 3.17 24.66
N ILE A 353 -4.14 2.98 23.67
CA ILE A 353 -2.92 3.78 23.52
C ILE A 353 -3.27 5.26 23.32
N GLN A 354 -4.17 5.54 22.37
CA GLN A 354 -4.62 6.91 22.09
C GLN A 354 -5.23 7.56 23.33
N ASN A 355 -6.08 6.84 24.08
CA ASN A 355 -6.73 7.36 25.28
C ASN A 355 -5.71 7.62 26.40
N THR A 356 -4.71 6.76 26.57
CA THR A 356 -3.65 6.96 27.56
C THR A 356 -2.86 8.23 27.26
N ILE A 357 -2.50 8.44 26.00
CA ILE A 357 -1.78 9.65 25.56
C ILE A 357 -2.67 10.90 25.71
N LYS A 358 -3.94 10.83 25.33
CA LYS A 358 -4.91 11.93 25.52
C LYS A 358 -5.05 12.30 27.00
N ASN A 359 -5.15 11.30 27.88
CA ASN A 359 -5.24 11.50 29.32
C ASN A 359 -3.97 12.15 29.88
N LEU A 360 -2.79 11.67 29.49
CA LEU A 360 -1.50 12.28 29.88
C LEU A 360 -1.40 13.72 29.37
N ALA A 361 -1.77 13.99 28.11
CA ALA A 361 -1.75 15.32 27.53
C ALA A 361 -2.70 16.30 28.24
N ALA A 362 -3.84 15.82 28.74
CA ALA A 362 -4.78 16.64 29.52
C ALA A 362 -4.34 16.84 30.99
N LEU A 363 -3.73 15.83 31.62
CA LEU A 363 -3.38 15.84 33.04
C LEU A 363 -2.02 16.48 33.34
N LEU A 364 -1.06 16.46 32.40
CA LEU A 364 0.31 16.94 32.63
C LEU A 364 0.44 18.47 32.71
N PRO A 365 -0.24 19.29 31.87
CA PRO A 365 -0.12 20.75 31.93
C PRO A 365 -0.45 21.41 33.29
N PRO A 366 -1.46 20.97 34.07
CA PRO A 366 -1.73 21.56 35.38
C PRO A 366 -0.76 21.12 36.49
N VAL A 367 0.03 20.05 36.30
CA VAL A 367 0.92 19.51 37.35
C VAL A 367 1.95 20.53 37.85
N PRO A 368 2.68 21.29 37.00
CA PRO A 368 3.62 22.31 37.47
C PRO A 368 2.96 23.40 38.32
N VAL A 369 1.76 23.85 37.92
CA VAL A 369 1.00 24.87 38.66
C VAL A 369 0.55 24.33 40.01
N PHE A 370 0.07 23.08 40.04
CA PHE A 370 -0.32 22.41 41.27
C PHE A 370 0.87 22.22 42.22
N LEU A 371 2.01 21.76 41.71
CA LEU A 371 3.25 21.60 42.49
C LEU A 371 3.74 22.94 43.07
N LEU A 372 3.67 24.03 42.29
CA LEU A 372 3.99 25.37 42.77
C LEU A 372 3.05 25.81 43.90
N GLY A 373 1.75 25.56 43.75
CA GLY A 373 0.75 25.83 44.79
C GLY A 373 1.03 25.08 46.10
N VAL A 374 1.33 23.78 46.00
CA VAL A 374 1.71 22.93 47.14
C VAL A 374 3.01 23.43 47.78
N PHE A 375 4.01 23.80 46.98
CA PHE A 375 5.28 24.35 47.49
C PHE A 375 5.08 25.65 48.27
N ILE A 376 4.29 26.59 47.73
CA ILE A 376 3.95 27.85 48.41
C ILE A 376 3.22 27.58 49.71
N PHE A 377 2.24 26.66 49.72
CA PHE A 377 1.48 26.29 50.90
C PHE A 377 2.38 25.69 52.00
N LEU A 378 3.26 24.75 51.66
CA LEU A 378 4.22 24.15 52.60
C LEU A 378 5.19 25.19 53.16
N ARG A 379 5.69 26.11 52.31
CA ARG A 379 6.58 27.19 52.74
C ARG A 379 5.89 28.15 53.69
N ARG A 380 4.63 28.49 53.43
CA ARG A 380 3.80 29.33 54.33
C ARG A 380 3.58 28.66 55.68
N ARG A 381 3.19 27.38 55.68
CA ARG A 381 2.92 26.62 56.90
C ARG A 381 4.16 26.44 57.78
N ARG A 382 5.34 26.25 57.19
CA ARG A 382 6.61 26.20 57.96
C ARG A 382 6.91 27.53 58.65
N ARG A 383 6.74 28.66 57.94
CA ARG A 383 6.95 30.00 58.51
C ARG A 383 5.96 30.30 59.64
N GLU A 384 4.71 29.90 59.51
CA GLU A 384 3.70 30.05 60.57
C GLU A 384 4.05 29.23 61.82
N ASN A 385 4.56 28.00 61.65
CA ASN A 385 5.03 27.16 62.75
C ASN A 385 6.29 27.73 63.44
N GLU A 386 7.25 28.26 62.67
CA GLU A 386 8.45 28.93 63.20
C GLU A 386 8.10 30.21 63.95
N ALA A 387 7.16 31.01 63.43
CA ALA A 387 6.66 32.22 64.09
C ALA A 387 5.92 31.88 65.39
N ALA A 388 5.10 30.82 65.40
CA ALA A 388 4.43 30.35 66.61
C ALA A 388 5.42 29.83 67.66
N ALA A 389 6.49 29.13 67.25
CA ALA A 389 7.55 28.68 68.15
C ALA A 389 8.39 29.84 68.70
N ALA A 390 8.71 30.84 67.88
CA ALA A 390 9.40 32.06 68.30
C ALA A 390 8.54 32.90 69.27
N ALA A 391 7.25 33.05 69.00
CA ALA A 391 6.31 33.75 69.88
C ALA A 391 6.13 33.04 71.24
N ARG A 392 6.23 31.71 71.29
CA ARG A 392 6.24 30.96 72.56
C ARG A 392 7.55 31.13 73.34
N ARG A 393 8.70 31.22 72.67
CA ARG A 393 10.01 31.49 73.31
C ARG A 393 10.13 32.89 73.91
N LEU A 394 9.39 33.86 73.38
CA LEU A 394 9.33 35.23 73.94
C LEU A 394 8.36 35.37 75.12
N ARG A 395 7.58 34.32 75.44
CA ARG A 395 6.62 34.28 76.54
C ARG A 395 7.07 33.42 77.73
N SER A 396 8.22 32.76 77.63
CA SER A 396 8.95 32.13 78.74
C SER A 396 10.11 33.02 79.14
#